data_AF-A0A9E5AWA7-F1
#
_entry.id   AF-A0A9E5AWA7-F1
#
_cell.length_a   1.000
_cell.length_b   1.000
_cell.length_c   1.000
_cell.angle_alpha   90.00
_cell.angle_beta   90.00
_cell.angle_gamma   90.00
#
_symmetry.space_group_name_H-M   'P 1'
#
loop_
_entity.id
_entity.type
_entity.pdbx_description
1 polymer ?
#
loop_
_entity_poly.entity_id
_entity_poly.type
_entity_poly.pdbx_seq_one_letter_code
_entity_poly.pdbx_strand_id
1 'polypeptide(L)' 'MDIGFGNHLYVRGEGPGLNWDHGVAMDCIDTGLWIATVKHATSPIAFKLLVNDLSWSTGDDFVVQPGQSVTVTPEF' A
#
# COMPACT_ATOMS: atom_id res chain seq x y z
N MET A 1 4.20 -1.63 -14.96
CA MET A 1 5.37 -0.74 -14.90
C MET A 1 6.36 -1.39 -13.95
N ASP A 2 7.58 -1.67 -14.40
CA ASP A 2 8.61 -2.31 -13.56
C ASP A 2 9.06 -1.28 -12.52
N ILE A 3 8.90 -1.59 -11.24
CA ILE A 3 9.32 -0.73 -10.13
C ILE A 3 10.83 -0.96 -10.02
N GLY A 4 11.57 -0.34 -10.96
CA GLY A 4 12.95 -0.68 -11.29
C GLY A 4 13.92 -0.64 -10.11
N PHE A 5 15.12 -1.20 -10.33
CA PHE A 5 16.21 -1.33 -9.36
C PHE A 5 16.38 -0.08 -8.48
N GLY A 6 16.16 -0.21 -7.17
CA GLY A 6 16.27 0.88 -6.18
C GLY A 6 14.95 1.54 -5.76
N ASN A 7 13.82 1.14 -6.34
CA ASN A 7 12.50 1.62 -5.92
C ASN A 7 11.85 0.67 -4.89
N HIS A 8 11.10 1.22 -3.95
CA HIS A 8 10.41 0.49 -2.88
C HIS A 8 8.96 0.94 -2.77
N LEU A 9 8.02 0.01 -2.57
CA LEU A 9 6.60 0.37 -2.41
C LEU A 9 6.25 0.69 -0.95
N TYR A 10 5.46 1.73 -0.78
CA TYR A 10 4.94 2.18 0.50
C TYR A 10 3.42 2.21 0.47
N VAL A 11 2.81 1.94 1.62
CA VAL A 11 1.37 2.12 1.84
C VAL A 11 1.14 3.26 2.81
N ARG A 12 0.23 4.15 2.44
CA ARG A 12 -0.32 5.20 3.32
C ARG A 12 -1.83 5.03 3.40
N GLY A 13 -2.43 5.45 4.50
CA GLY A 13 -3.86 5.20 4.68
C GLY A 13 -4.43 5.61 6.03
N GLU A 14 -5.72 5.34 6.17
CA GLU A 14 -6.48 5.44 7.41
C GLU A 14 -6.77 4.04 7.96
N GLY A 15 -6.12 3.71 9.07
CA GLY A 15 -6.24 2.41 9.72
C GLY A 15 -5.17 2.22 10.80
N PRO A 16 -5.22 1.11 11.55
CA PRO A 16 -4.24 0.85 12.60
C PRO A 16 -2.80 0.85 12.08
N GLY A 17 -1.98 1.78 12.54
CA GLY A 17 -0.57 1.89 12.14
C GLY A 17 -0.34 2.47 10.74
N LEU A 18 -1.40 2.90 10.03
CA LEU A 18 -1.28 3.66 8.79
C LEU A 18 -1.45 5.16 9.07
N ASN A 19 -0.86 5.97 8.19
CA ASN A 19 -0.96 7.41 8.22
C ASN A 19 -0.88 7.97 6.78
N TRP A 20 -1.53 9.10 6.50
CA TRP A 20 -1.52 9.73 5.17
C TRP A 20 -0.29 10.62 4.91
N ASP A 21 0.41 11.03 5.96
CA ASP A 21 1.63 11.85 5.92
C ASP A 21 2.92 11.01 5.94
N HIS A 22 2.86 9.78 6.45
CA HIS A 22 4.01 8.87 6.60
C HIS A 22 3.69 7.44 6.13
N GLY A 23 4.45 6.95 5.15
CA GLY A 23 4.25 5.61 4.61
C GLY A 23 4.86 4.49 5.44
N VAL A 24 4.21 3.33 5.36
CA VAL A 24 4.75 2.06 5.84
C VAL A 24 5.34 1.31 4.65
N ALA A 25 6.60 0.93 4.75
CA ALA A 25 7.29 0.16 3.72
C ALA A 25 6.64 -1.22 3.56
N MET A 26 6.40 -1.64 2.32
CA MET A 26 5.88 -2.97 1.98
C MET A 26 7.03 -3.98 1.87
N ASP A 27 6.72 -5.26 2.09
CA ASP A 27 7.69 -6.34 1.88
C ASP A 27 7.65 -6.82 0.42
N CYS A 28 8.80 -6.83 -0.25
CA CYS A 28 8.95 -7.42 -1.58
C CYS A 28 9.14 -8.93 -1.46
N ILE A 29 8.17 -9.71 -1.93
CA ILE A 29 8.16 -11.17 -1.78
C ILE A 29 8.42 -11.92 -3.09
N ASP A 30 8.25 -11.25 -4.23
CA ASP A 30 8.61 -11.77 -5.56
C ASP A 30 8.79 -10.58 -6.53
N THR A 31 9.22 -10.87 -7.76
CA THR A 31 9.38 -9.90 -8.85
C THR A 31 8.06 -9.17 -9.11
N GLY A 32 7.99 -7.91 -8.67
CA GLY A 32 6.79 -7.08 -8.81
C GLY A 32 5.67 -7.40 -7.81
N LEU A 33 5.89 -8.27 -6.84
CA LEU A 33 4.90 -8.63 -5.82
C LEU A 33 5.31 -8.09 -4.44
N TRP A 34 4.45 -7.23 -3.91
CA TRP A 34 4.66 -6.55 -2.64
C TRP A 34 3.48 -6.79 -1.71
N ILE A 35 3.76 -6.96 -0.42
CA ILE A 35 2.74 -7.22 0.59
C ILE A 35 2.85 -6.25 1.76
N ALA A 36 1.70 -5.80 2.28
CA ALA A 36 1.59 -5.09 3.54
C ALA A 36 0.54 -5.80 4.41
N THR A 37 0.81 -5.90 5.71
CA THR A 37 -0.14 -6.48 6.66
C THR A 37 -0.54 -5.44 7.70
N VAL A 38 -1.83 -5.12 7.74
CA VAL A 38 -2.42 -4.27 8.78
C VAL A 38 -3.12 -5.15 9.81
N LYS A 39 -2.66 -5.14 11.05
CA LYS A 39 -3.24 -5.93 12.15
C LYS A 39 -4.28 -5.11 12.90
N HIS A 40 -5.20 -5.79 13.59
CA HIS A 40 -6.19 -5.17 14.48
C HIS A 40 -7.18 -4.22 13.79
N ALA A 41 -7.40 -4.38 12.48
CA ALA A 41 -8.43 -3.65 11.75
C ALA A 41 -9.82 -4.02 12.29
N THR A 42 -10.59 -3.03 12.73
CA THR A 42 -11.99 -3.18 13.19
C THR A 42 -12.99 -2.41 12.32
N SER A 43 -12.50 -1.55 11.43
CA SER A 43 -13.25 -0.77 10.45
C SER A 43 -12.58 -0.88 9.08
N PRO A 44 -13.29 -0.56 7.98
CA PRO A 44 -12.69 -0.49 6.65
C PRO A 44 -11.43 0.38 6.66
N ILE A 45 -10.38 -0.08 5.99
CA ILE A 45 -9.12 0.64 5.83
C ILE A 45 -9.13 1.26 4.44
N ALA A 46 -9.02 2.59 4.38
CA ALA A 46 -8.72 3.30 3.16
C ALA A 46 -7.20 3.44 3.03
N PHE A 47 -6.64 3.17 1.86
CA PHE A 47 -5.20 3.23 1.65
C PHE A 47 -4.84 3.57 0.20
N LYS A 48 -3.63 4.05 -0.02
CA LYS A 48 -3.06 4.29 -1.33
C LYS A 48 -1.57 3.94 -1.34
N LEU A 49 -1.07 3.62 -2.52
CA LEU A 49 0.29 3.14 -2.71
C LEU A 49 1.19 4.25 -3.23
N LEU A 50 2.46 4.21 -2.84
CA LEU A 50 3.47 5.15 -3.29
C LEU A 50 4.76 4.43 -3.68
N VAL A 51 5.44 4.96 -4.69
CA VAL A 51 6.84 4.62 -4.97
C VAL A 51 7.75 5.53 -4.14
N ASN A 52 8.66 4.93 -3.39
CA ASN A 52 9.66 5.58 -2.54
C ASN A 52 9.08 6.57 -1.51
N ASP A 53 7.81 6.37 -1.12
CA ASP A 53 7.05 7.26 -0.24
C ASP A 53 6.91 8.70 -0.78
N LEU A 54 7.02 8.88 -2.11
CA LEU A 54 7.06 10.19 -2.78
C LEU A 54 6.00 10.30 -3.88
N SER A 55 5.88 9.30 -4.74
CA SER A 55 4.99 9.34 -5.91
C SER A 55 3.76 8.46 -5.68
N TRP A 56 2.58 9.06 -5.64
CA TRP A 56 1.32 8.35 -5.46
C TRP A 56 0.91 7.54 -6.69
N SER A 57 0.23 6.42 -6.47
CA SER A 57 -0.50 5.73 -7.52
C SER A 57 -1.66 6.61 -8.05
N THR A 58 -2.00 6.44 -9.33
CA THR A 58 -3.12 7.14 -9.96
C THR A 58 -4.47 6.58 -9.49
N GLY A 59 -5.55 7.30 -9.78
CA GLY A 59 -6.92 6.90 -9.42
C GLY A 59 -7.31 7.19 -7.98
N ASP A 60 -8.41 6.59 -7.55
CA ASP A 60 -8.97 6.76 -6.20
C ASP A 60 -8.23 5.91 -5.16
N ASP A 61 -8.52 6.14 -3.88
CA ASP A 61 -7.97 5.35 -2.79
C ASP A 61 -8.61 3.95 -2.78
N PHE A 62 -7.80 2.95 -2.45
CA PHE A 62 -8.26 1.58 -2.29
C PHE A 62 -8.90 1.39 -0.92
N VAL A 63 -9.83 0.45 -0.82
CA VAL A 63 -10.48 0.11 0.45
C VAL A 63 -10.44 -1.40 0.66
N VAL A 64 -10.08 -1.82 1.87
CA VAL A 64 -10.15 -3.21 2.30
C VAL A 64 -10.98 -3.33 3.58
N GLN A 65 -11.86 -4.32 3.63
CA GLN A 65 -12.69 -4.60 4.81
C GLN A 65 -11.86 -5.35 5.88
N PRO A 66 -12.20 -5.21 7.17
CA PRO A 66 -11.56 -5.98 8.24
C PRO A 66 -11.55 -7.48 7.98
N GLY A 67 -10.40 -8.12 8.18
CA GLY A 67 -10.23 -9.56 8.01
C GLY A 67 -10.25 -10.04 6.55
N GLN A 68 -10.19 -9.12 5.58
CA GLN A 68 -10.06 -9.43 4.16
C GLN A 68 -8.65 -9.12 3.65
N SER A 69 -8.30 -9.74 2.52
CA SER A 69 -7.13 -9.40 1.73
C SER A 69 -7.57 -8.86 0.38
N VAL A 70 -6.84 -7.88 -0.15
CA VAL A 70 -7.06 -7.33 -1.49
C VAL A 70 -5.74 -7.33 -2.26
N THR A 71 -5.81 -7.70 -3.54
CA THR A 71 -4.69 -7.58 -4.47
C THR A 71 -5.04 -6.48 -5.47
N VAL A 72 -4.14 -5.50 -5.60
CA VAL A 72 -4.31 -4.36 -6.51
C VAL A 72 -3.13 -4.27 -7.46
N THR A 73 -3.37 -3.78 -8.67
CA THR A 73 -2.33 -3.48 -9.64
C THR A 73 -2.35 -1.97 -9.89
N PRO A 74 -1.63 -1.18 -9.07
CA PRO A 74 -1.63 0.27 -9.20
C PRO A 74 -0.90 0.72 -10.47
N GLU A 75 -1.35 1.82 -11.03
CA GLU A 75 -0.60 2.61 -12.01
C GLU A 75 0.05 3.79 -11.28
N PHE A 76 1.24 4.21 -11.71
CA PHE A 76 2.04 5.29 -11.11
C PHE A 76 2.42 6.33 -12.16
#